data_AF-A0A3N2PYE9-F1
#
_entry.id   AF-A0A3N2PYE9-F1
#
_cell.length_a   1.000
_cell.length_b   1.000
_cell.length_c   1.000
_cell.angle_alpha   90.00
_cell.angle_beta   90.00
_cell.angle_gamma   90.00
#
_symmetry.space_group_name_H-M   'P 1'
#
loop_
_entity.id
_entity.type
_entity.pdbx_description
1 polymer ?
#
loop_
_entity_poly.entity_id
_entity_poly.type
_entity_poly.pdbx_seq_one_letter_code
_entity_poly.pdbx_strand_id
1 'polypeptide(L)'
;MRRLAEWRSVVLGLAGCTSNANANLTPSKAKMRFITITALAALVQLQHAVAEDWTQKLLFHGTSLILRPDYISHRAANHTATAANFYSYFGQTGYISFGWWLPATADADSSPCHPDNEQFDWFEYTVSKIDCTSTRCRAHMVNWDNVPKPEKPFFEEDYVFQTVNSLDDDAGRFHLGFFDREGGALAVGTARPLSFGDETEQECRKALRMLRRVQATRGIELPFELSDVCGTAAMSNAGVEGQSAQKPLALPWVG
;
A
#
# COMPACT_ATOMS: atom_id res chain seq x y z
N MET A 1 22.16 18.19 -15.27
CA MET A 1 22.77 18.19 -16.62
C MET A 1 23.60 16.94 -16.79
N ARG A 2 23.34 16.14 -17.85
CA ARG A 2 24.14 15.02 -18.41
C ARG A 2 24.23 13.75 -17.52
N ARG A 3 24.02 12.52 -17.98
CA ARG A 3 23.81 11.90 -19.30
C ARG A 3 23.21 10.49 -19.03
N LEU A 4 22.20 10.08 -19.77
CA LEU A 4 21.97 8.65 -20.07
C LEU A 4 22.07 8.51 -21.57
N ALA A 5 23.25 8.09 -22.01
CA ALA A 5 23.52 7.70 -23.39
C ALA A 5 23.62 6.17 -23.42
N GLU A 6 22.87 5.61 -24.38
CA GLU A 6 23.25 4.51 -25.25
C GLU A 6 23.90 3.27 -24.64
N TRP A 7 23.18 2.15 -24.67
CA TRP A 7 23.79 0.85 -25.01
C TRP A 7 22.90 0.10 -25.98
N ARG A 8 23.40 -0.05 -27.22
CA ARG A 8 22.88 -0.91 -28.28
C ARG A 8 23.89 -2.03 -28.56
N SER A 9 23.32 -3.22 -28.73
CA SER A 9 23.72 -4.31 -29.64
C SER A 9 24.66 -5.43 -29.16
N VAL A 10 24.31 -6.62 -29.70
CA VAL A 10 25.12 -7.80 -30.06
C VAL A 10 25.11 -8.96 -29.02
N VAL A 11 24.84 -10.25 -29.29
CA VAL A 11 24.37 -11.09 -30.44
C VAL A 11 24.12 -12.55 -29.92
N LEU A 12 23.22 -13.28 -30.59
CA LEU A 12 23.03 -14.76 -30.78
C LEU A 12 23.07 -15.78 -29.61
N GLY A 13 22.07 -16.69 -29.66
CA GLY A 13 22.12 -18.04 -29.07
C GLY A 13 20.79 -18.80 -29.16
N LEU A 14 20.65 -19.65 -30.19
CA LEU A 14 19.54 -20.57 -30.46
C LEU A 14 19.47 -21.75 -29.48
N ALA A 15 18.25 -22.24 -29.20
CA ALA A 15 17.79 -23.63 -28.96
C ALA A 15 16.57 -23.56 -27.99
N GLY A 16 15.36 -24.02 -28.29
CA GLY A 16 14.97 -25.21 -29.03
C GLY A 16 14.71 -26.34 -28.03
N CYS A 17 13.45 -26.55 -27.63
CA CYS A 17 12.90 -27.87 -27.25
C CYS A 17 11.38 -27.79 -27.05
N THR A 18 10.67 -28.36 -28.02
CA THR A 18 9.29 -28.85 -27.94
C THR A 18 9.23 -30.18 -27.20
N SER A 19 8.17 -30.44 -26.44
CA SER A 19 7.43 -31.71 -26.57
C SER A 19 6.16 -31.74 -25.72
N ASN A 20 5.08 -32.06 -26.42
CA ASN A 20 3.78 -32.49 -25.92
C ASN A 20 3.85 -33.71 -24.99
N ALA A 21 2.89 -33.81 -24.06
CA ALA A 21 2.35 -35.09 -23.63
C ALA A 21 0.87 -34.92 -23.22
N ASN A 22 -0.02 -35.41 -24.08
CA ASN A 22 -1.42 -35.71 -23.78
C ASN A 22 -1.48 -36.94 -22.86
N ALA A 23 -2.30 -36.90 -21.82
CA ALA A 23 -2.78 -38.10 -21.14
C ALA A 23 -4.26 -37.93 -20.77
N ASN A 24 -5.10 -38.67 -21.49
CA ASN A 24 -6.51 -38.92 -21.19
C ASN A 24 -6.63 -39.72 -19.88
N LEU A 25 -7.44 -39.24 -18.95
CA LEU A 25 -7.95 -40.04 -17.83
C LEU A 25 -9.48 -39.93 -17.78
N THR A 26 -10.12 -41.08 -17.98
CA THR A 26 -11.57 -41.31 -17.87
C THR A 26 -12.04 -41.30 -16.42
N PRO A 27 -13.31 -40.91 -16.14
CA PRO A 27 -13.80 -40.67 -14.79
C PRO A 27 -14.29 -41.96 -14.11
N SER A 28 -13.79 -42.21 -12.90
CA SER A 28 -14.32 -43.22 -11.98
C SER A 28 -15.38 -42.59 -11.06
N LYS A 29 -16.55 -43.23 -11.02
CA LYS A 29 -17.69 -42.91 -10.14
C LYS A 29 -17.28 -43.04 -8.67
N ALA A 30 -17.22 -41.93 -7.95
CA ALA A 30 -17.10 -41.92 -6.50
C ALA A 30 -18.30 -41.21 -5.86
N LYS A 31 -18.82 -41.87 -4.82
CA LYS A 31 -20.06 -41.59 -4.09
C LYS A 31 -20.12 -40.17 -3.53
N MET A 32 -21.21 -39.50 -3.84
CA MET A 32 -21.69 -38.26 -3.25
C MET A 32 -21.81 -38.41 -1.73
N ARG A 33 -20.94 -37.73 -0.97
CA ARG A 33 -21.11 -37.49 0.46
C ARG A 33 -21.61 -36.05 0.64
N PHE A 34 -22.76 -35.92 1.27
CA PHE A 34 -23.31 -34.66 1.76
C PHE A 34 -22.27 -34.00 2.69
N ILE A 35 -21.58 -32.97 2.18
CA ILE A 35 -20.82 -32.04 3.02
C ILE A 35 -21.81 -30.94 3.41
N THR A 36 -21.99 -30.85 4.72
CA THR A 36 -22.87 -29.94 5.46
C THR A 36 -22.66 -28.49 5.03
N ILE A 37 -23.77 -27.81 4.67
CA ILE A 37 -23.83 -26.41 4.20
C ILE A 37 -23.32 -25.39 5.24
N THR A 38 -22.98 -25.80 6.46
CA THR A 38 -22.50 -24.92 7.53
C THR A 38 -21.06 -24.43 7.36
N ALA A 39 -20.23 -25.09 6.55
CA ALA A 39 -18.84 -24.65 6.32
C ALA A 39 -18.72 -23.49 5.31
N LEU A 40 -19.73 -23.28 4.45
CA LEU A 40 -19.70 -22.20 3.45
C LEU A 40 -19.98 -20.82 4.08
N ALA A 41 -20.76 -20.76 5.16
CA ALA A 41 -21.04 -19.51 5.87
C ALA A 41 -19.82 -18.95 6.60
N ALA A 42 -18.93 -19.81 7.12
CA ALA A 42 -17.70 -19.38 7.79
C ALA A 42 -16.66 -18.77 6.82
N LEU A 43 -16.59 -19.26 5.58
CA LEU A 43 -15.74 -18.68 4.53
C LEU A 43 -16.27 -17.33 4.01
N VAL A 44 -17.59 -17.12 4.03
CA VAL A 44 -18.20 -15.82 3.69
C VAL A 44 -17.98 -14.80 4.81
N GLN A 45 -17.92 -15.22 6.08
CA GLN A 45 -17.66 -14.30 7.20
C GLN A 45 -16.21 -13.83 7.31
N LEU A 46 -15.23 -14.56 6.76
CA LEU A 46 -13.82 -14.13 6.69
C LEU A 46 -13.56 -13.00 5.67
N GLN A 47 -14.52 -12.68 4.80
CA GLN A 47 -14.37 -11.60 3.80
C GLN A 47 -14.91 -10.24 4.27
N HIS A 48 -15.56 -10.16 5.44
CA HIS A 48 -16.22 -8.93 5.89
C HIS A 48 -15.33 -7.99 6.71
N ALA A 49 -14.16 -8.45 7.16
CA ALA A 49 -13.27 -7.64 8.01
C ALA A 49 -12.33 -6.68 7.25
N VAL A 50 -12.35 -6.66 5.91
CA VAL A 50 -11.30 -5.97 5.12
C VAL A 50 -11.70 -4.54 4.70
N ALA A 51 -12.93 -4.10 4.99
CA ALA A 51 -13.44 -2.80 4.54
C ALA A 51 -13.48 -1.71 5.63
N GLU A 52 -13.38 -2.06 6.93
CA GLU A 52 -13.61 -1.07 8.00
C GLU A 52 -12.45 -0.08 8.23
N ASP A 53 -11.21 -0.47 7.90
CA ASP A 53 -10.01 0.33 8.22
C ASP A 53 -9.88 1.65 7.46
N TRP A 54 -10.50 1.77 6.28
CA TRP A 54 -10.37 2.98 5.44
C TRP A 54 -11.47 4.03 5.72
N THR A 55 -12.30 3.79 6.74
CA THR A 55 -13.37 4.71 7.10
C THR A 55 -12.90 5.82 8.04
N GLN A 56 -11.76 5.65 8.71
CA GLN A 56 -11.24 6.61 9.68
C GLN A 56 -10.17 7.51 9.06
N LYS A 57 -10.15 8.77 9.49
CA LYS A 57 -9.06 9.70 9.17
C LYS A 57 -7.81 9.23 9.90
N LEU A 58 -6.72 9.03 9.17
CA LEU A 58 -5.46 8.57 9.74
C LEU A 58 -4.28 9.23 9.03
N LEU A 59 -3.22 9.46 9.79
CA LEU A 59 -1.92 9.86 9.29
C LEU A 59 -0.95 8.71 9.56
N PHE A 60 -0.19 8.31 8.55
CA PHE A 60 0.76 7.21 8.64
C PHE A 60 2.08 7.53 7.97
N HIS A 61 3.11 6.82 8.43
CA HIS A 61 4.40 6.71 7.77
C HIS A 61 4.40 5.44 6.91
N GLY A 62 4.65 5.59 5.62
CA GLY A 62 4.60 4.53 4.64
C GLY A 62 5.96 4.25 4.01
N THR A 63 6.19 2.99 3.66
CA THR A 63 7.29 2.59 2.77
C THR A 63 6.71 1.71 1.68
N SER A 64 7.06 1.99 0.42
CA SER A 64 6.56 1.20 -0.72
C SER A 64 7.68 0.85 -1.69
N LEU A 65 7.54 -0.32 -2.30
CA LEU A 65 8.31 -0.76 -3.45
C LEU A 65 7.42 -0.65 -4.68
N ILE A 66 7.83 0.19 -5.63
CA ILE A 66 7.14 0.40 -6.90
C ILE A 66 7.87 -0.37 -7.99
N LEU A 67 7.21 -1.42 -8.45
CA LEU A 67 7.64 -2.30 -9.52
C LEU A 67 7.01 -1.83 -10.83
N ARG A 68 7.85 -1.54 -11.82
CA ARG A 68 7.42 -1.26 -13.20
C ARG A 68 7.78 -2.46 -14.07
N PRO A 69 6.79 -3.30 -14.43
CA PRO A 69 7.06 -4.47 -15.22
C PRO A 69 7.48 -4.10 -16.64
N ASP A 70 8.36 -4.91 -17.22
CA ASP A 70 8.68 -4.90 -18.64
C ASP A 70 7.72 -5.88 -19.32
N TYR A 71 6.64 -5.31 -19.83
CA TYR A 71 5.59 -6.04 -20.52
C TYR A 71 5.99 -6.45 -21.95
N ILE A 72 7.15 -6.03 -22.45
CA ILE A 72 7.65 -6.43 -23.78
C ILE A 72 8.37 -7.77 -23.68
N SER A 73 9.26 -7.92 -22.71
CA SER A 73 10.07 -9.15 -22.59
C SER A 73 9.43 -10.24 -21.75
N HIS A 74 8.47 -9.89 -20.88
CA HIS A 74 7.92 -10.75 -19.83
C HIS A 74 8.97 -11.42 -18.93
N ARG A 75 10.22 -10.94 -18.95
CA ARG A 75 11.29 -11.43 -18.09
C ARG A 75 11.30 -10.63 -16.81
N ALA A 76 11.19 -11.30 -15.67
CA ALA A 76 11.27 -10.68 -14.35
C ALA A 76 12.52 -9.81 -14.18
N ALA A 77 13.65 -10.23 -14.78
CA ALA A 77 14.92 -9.52 -14.73
C ALA A 77 14.91 -8.14 -15.41
N ASN A 78 13.95 -7.86 -16.29
CA ASN A 78 13.87 -6.57 -17.00
C ASN A 78 12.95 -5.56 -16.29
N HIS A 79 12.34 -5.93 -15.17
CA HIS A 79 11.51 -5.01 -14.38
C HIS A 79 12.40 -3.96 -13.71
N THR A 80 11.89 -2.74 -13.60
CA THR A 80 12.55 -1.71 -12.78
C THR A 80 11.83 -1.57 -11.45
N ALA A 81 12.58 -1.29 -10.40
CA ALA A 81 12.06 -1.11 -9.06
C ALA A 81 12.60 0.20 -8.48
N THR A 82 11.74 0.97 -7.83
CA THR A 82 12.12 2.09 -6.99
C THR A 82 11.41 1.94 -5.66
N ALA A 83 12.05 2.33 -4.57
CA ALA A 83 11.39 2.44 -3.29
C ALA A 83 10.92 3.88 -3.07
N ALA A 84 9.96 4.05 -2.17
CA ALA A 84 9.53 5.34 -1.68
C ALA A 84 9.29 5.28 -0.17
N ASN A 85 9.70 6.33 0.52
CA ASN A 85 9.41 6.55 1.93
C ASN A 85 8.59 7.84 2.03
N PHE A 86 7.46 7.81 2.72
CA PHE A 86 6.49 8.90 2.62
C PHE A 86 5.61 9.02 3.87
N TYR A 87 4.99 10.19 4.01
CA TYR A 87 3.96 10.44 4.99
C TYR A 87 2.66 10.74 4.26
N SER A 88 1.56 10.14 4.72
CA SER A 88 0.26 10.29 4.07
C SER A 88 -0.83 10.51 5.09
N TYR A 89 -1.67 11.51 4.82
CA TYR A 89 -2.96 11.69 5.47
C TYR A 89 -4.04 11.09 4.57
N PHE A 90 -4.79 10.15 5.11
CA PHE A 90 -5.86 9.46 4.41
C PHE A 90 -7.18 9.67 5.13
N GLY A 91 -8.27 9.80 4.36
CA GLY A 91 -9.64 9.73 4.86
C GLY A 91 -10.61 9.24 3.78
N GLN A 92 -11.88 9.08 4.14
CA GLN A 92 -12.92 8.54 3.24
C GLN A 92 -13.05 9.26 1.89
N THR A 93 -12.73 10.55 1.87
CA THR A 93 -12.94 11.44 0.73
C THR A 93 -11.69 11.64 -0.11
N GLY A 94 -10.53 11.20 0.34
CA GLY A 94 -9.26 11.49 -0.33
C GLY A 94 -8.03 11.31 0.54
N TYR A 95 -6.87 11.51 -0.07
CA TYR A 95 -5.59 11.54 0.63
C TYR A 95 -4.69 12.64 0.07
N ILE A 96 -3.67 12.97 0.87
CA ILE A 96 -2.52 13.77 0.46
C ILE A 96 -1.27 13.21 1.11
N SER A 97 -0.19 13.14 0.33
CA SER A 97 1.10 12.59 0.75
C SER A 97 2.27 13.39 0.22
N PHE A 98 3.42 13.26 0.89
CA PHE A 98 4.72 13.70 0.40
C PHE A 98 5.78 12.65 0.75
N GLY A 99 6.85 12.58 -0.04
CA GLY A 99 7.89 11.59 0.19
C GLY A 99 9.15 11.74 -0.64
N TRP A 100 10.02 10.75 -0.48
CA TRP A 100 11.32 10.62 -1.13
C TRP A 100 11.35 9.38 -2.01
N TRP A 101 12.05 9.48 -3.14
CA TRP A 101 12.43 8.34 -3.94
C TRP A 101 13.71 7.73 -3.37
N LEU A 102 13.72 6.41 -3.21
CA LEU A 102 14.86 5.66 -2.72
C LEU A 102 15.25 4.55 -3.71
N PRO A 103 16.53 4.16 -3.76
CA PRO A 103 16.92 2.91 -4.40
C PRO A 103 16.14 1.73 -3.80
N ALA A 104 15.74 0.76 -4.63
CA ALA A 104 15.08 -0.46 -4.17
C ALA A 104 16.10 -1.48 -3.61
N THR A 105 16.86 -1.08 -2.60
CA THR A 105 17.90 -1.90 -1.96
C THR A 105 17.77 -1.84 -0.44
N ALA A 106 18.24 -2.88 0.25
CA ALA A 106 18.12 -2.98 1.71
C ALA A 106 19.01 -1.96 2.47
N ASP A 107 20.03 -1.42 1.79
CA ASP A 107 20.99 -0.44 2.29
C ASP A 107 20.67 0.99 1.84
N ALA A 108 19.49 1.23 1.26
CA ALA A 108 19.07 2.56 0.85
C ALA A 108 19.08 3.54 2.04
N ASP A 109 19.78 4.66 1.88
CA ASP A 109 19.86 5.69 2.93
C ASP A 109 18.53 6.40 3.08
N SER A 110 17.80 6.09 4.16
CA SER A 110 16.55 6.75 4.52
C SER A 110 16.74 7.86 5.54
N SER A 111 17.98 8.24 5.89
CA SER A 111 18.23 9.32 6.85
C SER A 111 17.59 10.67 6.49
N PRO A 112 17.39 11.03 5.20
CA PRO A 112 16.66 12.26 4.85
C PRO A 112 15.13 12.16 5.02
N CYS A 113 14.58 10.95 5.22
CA CYS A 113 13.14 10.67 5.15
C CYS A 113 12.42 10.98 6.47
N HIS A 114 12.42 12.24 6.88
CA HIS A 114 11.77 12.69 8.11
C HIS A 114 10.80 13.84 7.83
N PRO A 115 9.70 13.97 8.60
CA PRO A 115 8.61 14.87 8.25
C PRO A 115 8.97 16.37 8.37
N ASP A 116 10.07 16.69 9.04
CA ASP A 116 10.63 18.04 9.13
C ASP A 116 11.57 18.40 7.97
N ASN A 117 11.91 17.45 7.09
CA ASN A 117 12.76 17.74 5.95
C ASN A 117 11.93 18.33 4.80
N GLU A 118 12.17 19.59 4.49
CA GLU A 118 11.50 20.28 3.37
C GLU A 118 12.01 19.83 1.99
N GLN A 119 13.14 19.13 1.94
CA GLN A 119 13.74 18.58 0.73
C GLN A 119 13.21 17.17 0.44
N PHE A 120 11.88 17.04 0.34
CA PHE A 120 11.24 15.85 -0.21
C PHE A 120 11.21 15.89 -1.73
N ASP A 121 11.04 14.76 -2.40
CA ASP A 121 11.14 14.65 -3.86
C ASP A 121 9.81 14.88 -4.55
N TRP A 122 8.71 14.44 -3.94
CA TRP A 122 7.39 14.45 -4.55
C TRP A 122 6.28 14.70 -3.54
N PHE A 123 5.16 15.21 -4.04
CA PHE A 123 3.89 15.23 -3.32
C PHE A 123 2.77 14.76 -4.23
N GLU A 124 1.71 14.25 -3.63
CA GLU A 124 0.63 13.61 -4.34
C GLU A 124 -0.66 13.75 -3.57
N TYR A 125 -1.77 13.85 -4.29
CA TYR A 125 -3.09 13.98 -3.69
C TYR A 125 -4.19 13.50 -4.63
N THR A 126 -5.33 13.13 -4.05
CA THR A 126 -6.55 12.84 -4.80
C THR A 126 -7.27 14.12 -5.16
N VAL A 127 -7.71 14.24 -6.41
CA VAL A 127 -8.56 15.36 -6.88
C VAL A 127 -10.06 15.03 -6.85
N SER A 128 -10.41 13.75 -6.67
CA SER A 128 -11.79 13.28 -6.61
C SER A 128 -11.99 12.36 -5.40
N LYS A 129 -13.27 12.15 -5.07
CA LYS A 129 -13.66 11.25 -3.99
C LYS A 129 -13.21 9.82 -4.32
N ILE A 130 -12.61 9.16 -3.34
CA ILE A 130 -12.24 7.75 -3.42
C ILE A 130 -13.51 6.88 -3.53
N ASP A 131 -13.55 5.98 -4.51
CA ASP A 131 -14.63 5.01 -4.71
C ASP A 131 -14.22 3.64 -4.16
N CYS A 132 -14.80 3.25 -3.03
CA CYS A 132 -14.48 2.00 -2.34
C CYS A 132 -15.61 0.98 -2.48
N THR A 133 -15.21 -0.25 -2.78
CA THR A 133 -16.00 -1.47 -2.60
C THR A 133 -15.52 -2.22 -1.36
N SER A 134 -16.10 -3.38 -1.06
CA SER A 134 -15.70 -4.18 0.12
C SER A 134 -14.26 -4.69 0.09
N THR A 135 -13.59 -4.72 -1.06
CA THR A 135 -12.25 -5.32 -1.21
C THR A 135 -11.22 -4.41 -1.88
N ARG A 136 -11.64 -3.29 -2.47
CA ARG A 136 -10.77 -2.39 -3.23
C ARG A 136 -11.30 -0.97 -3.22
N CYS A 137 -10.39 -0.02 -3.27
CA CYS A 137 -10.68 1.39 -3.48
C CYS A 137 -10.01 1.87 -4.75
N ARG A 138 -10.72 2.70 -5.52
CA ARG A 138 -10.21 3.40 -6.69
C ARG A 138 -10.09 4.89 -6.38
N ALA A 139 -8.97 5.49 -6.74
CA ALA A 139 -8.73 6.92 -6.61
C ALA A 139 -8.08 7.49 -7.86
N HIS A 140 -8.51 8.69 -8.25
CA HIS A 140 -7.81 9.50 -9.24
C HIS A 140 -6.87 10.45 -8.50
N MET A 141 -5.58 10.40 -8.80
CA MET A 141 -4.59 11.22 -8.11
C MET A 141 -3.56 11.82 -9.05
N VAL A 142 -2.98 12.91 -8.56
CA VAL A 142 -2.03 13.74 -9.28
C VAL A 142 -0.76 13.82 -8.45
N ASN A 143 0.36 13.40 -9.04
CA ASN A 143 1.67 13.42 -8.43
C ASN A 143 2.53 14.50 -9.07
N TRP A 144 3.28 15.22 -8.25
CA TRP A 144 4.10 16.34 -8.65
C TRP A 144 5.50 16.21 -8.05
N ASP A 145 6.51 16.54 -8.85
CA ASP A 145 7.86 16.77 -8.34
C ASP A 145 7.86 18.00 -7.41
N ASN A 146 8.58 17.91 -6.30
CA ASN A 146 8.76 19.01 -5.34
C ASN A 146 9.81 20.02 -5.82
N VAL A 147 9.60 20.57 -7.01
CA VAL A 147 10.46 21.61 -7.60
C VAL A 147 9.77 22.98 -7.53
N PRO A 148 10.51 24.09 -7.65
CA PRO A 148 9.91 25.40 -7.80
C PRO A 148 9.09 25.47 -9.11
N LYS A 149 7.80 25.81 -9.00
CA LYS A 149 6.88 26.03 -10.14
C LYS A 149 6.89 24.91 -11.19
N PRO A 150 6.46 23.68 -10.85
CA PRO A 150 6.32 22.63 -11.85
C PRO A 150 5.27 23.03 -12.90
N GLU A 151 5.56 22.81 -14.17
CA GLU A 151 4.64 23.18 -15.28
C GLU A 151 3.51 22.16 -15.46
N LYS A 152 3.77 20.89 -15.11
CA LYS A 152 2.81 19.78 -15.24
C LYS A 152 3.05 18.72 -14.15
N PRO A 153 2.04 17.88 -13.85
CA PRO A 153 2.22 16.72 -12.99
C PRO A 153 3.33 15.81 -13.52
N PHE A 154 4.03 15.14 -12.60
CA PHE A 154 4.92 14.03 -12.94
C PHE A 154 4.11 12.87 -13.53
N PHE A 155 2.95 12.57 -12.94
CA PHE A 155 1.90 11.75 -13.54
C PHE A 155 0.53 12.08 -12.93
N GLU A 156 -0.53 11.70 -13.64
CA GLU A 156 -1.93 11.80 -13.25
C GLU A 156 -2.64 10.55 -13.78
N GLU A 157 -3.14 9.71 -12.89
CA GLU A 157 -3.62 8.37 -13.24
C GLU A 157 -4.72 7.92 -12.26
N ASP A 158 -5.42 6.84 -12.63
CA ASP A 158 -6.30 6.10 -11.75
C ASP A 158 -5.53 4.96 -11.07
N TYR A 159 -5.78 4.77 -9.78
CA TYR A 159 -5.13 3.76 -8.95
C TYR A 159 -6.17 2.91 -8.26
N VAL A 160 -5.88 1.62 -8.17
CA VAL A 160 -6.63 0.70 -7.32
C VAL A 160 -5.72 0.27 -6.18
N PHE A 161 -6.20 0.40 -4.95
CA PHE A 161 -5.50 -0.09 -3.78
C PHE A 161 -6.39 -1.00 -2.94
N GLN A 162 -5.73 -1.98 -2.31
CA GLN A 162 -6.34 -2.98 -1.45
C GLN A 162 -5.40 -3.30 -0.28
N THR A 163 -5.99 -3.52 0.90
CA THR A 163 -5.25 -4.09 2.03
C THR A 163 -5.17 -5.59 1.84
N VAL A 164 -3.96 -6.13 1.91
CA VAL A 164 -3.73 -7.57 1.89
C VAL A 164 -3.28 -7.94 3.29
N ASN A 165 -4.08 -8.78 3.97
CA ASN A 165 -3.67 -9.32 5.25
C ASN A 165 -2.39 -10.14 5.04
N SER A 166 -1.38 -9.87 5.87
CA SER A 166 -0.20 -10.72 5.92
C SER A 166 -0.61 -12.13 6.34
N LEU A 167 0.12 -13.14 5.86
CA LEU A 167 -0.03 -14.53 6.33
C LEU A 167 0.48 -14.72 7.77
N ASP A 168 1.15 -13.70 8.30
CA ASP A 168 1.70 -13.64 9.65
C ASP A 168 1.23 -12.34 10.32
N ASP A 169 0.49 -12.48 11.44
CA ASP A 169 -0.08 -11.36 12.20
C ASP A 169 1.01 -10.42 12.74
N ASP A 170 2.23 -10.93 12.95
CA ASP A 170 3.36 -10.17 13.48
C ASP A 170 4.09 -9.33 12.41
N ALA A 171 3.90 -9.64 11.12
CA ALA A 171 4.57 -8.93 10.02
C ALA A 171 3.88 -7.62 9.61
N GLY A 172 2.77 -7.27 10.26
CA GLY A 172 1.98 -6.07 9.97
C GLY A 172 1.11 -6.21 8.71
N ARG A 173 0.39 -5.12 8.38
CA ARG A 173 -0.50 -5.08 7.20
C ARG A 173 0.27 -4.60 5.97
N PHE A 174 0.14 -5.35 4.87
CA PHE A 174 0.65 -4.94 3.56
C PHE A 174 -0.46 -4.28 2.76
N HIS A 175 -0.09 -3.24 2.02
CA HIS A 175 -0.97 -2.56 1.09
C HIS A 175 -0.46 -2.81 -0.32
N LEU A 176 -1.35 -3.30 -1.18
CA LEU A 176 -1.11 -3.44 -2.61
C LEU A 176 -1.82 -2.30 -3.33
N GLY A 177 -1.09 -1.57 -4.16
CA GLY A 177 -1.63 -0.62 -5.13
C GLY A 177 -1.21 -0.99 -6.54
N PHE A 178 -2.02 -0.69 -7.53
CA PHE A 178 -1.62 -0.75 -8.94
C PHE A 178 -2.25 0.37 -9.74
N PHE A 179 -1.53 0.82 -10.76
CA PHE A 179 -2.02 1.78 -11.73
C PHE A 179 -3.02 1.08 -12.64
N ASP A 180 -4.19 1.68 -12.82
CA ASP A 180 -5.36 1.05 -13.45
C ASP A 180 -5.33 1.14 -14.97
N ARG A 181 -4.26 0.63 -15.55
CA ARG A 181 -4.07 0.51 -16.99
C ARG A 181 -3.15 -0.65 -17.33
N GLU A 182 -3.25 -1.11 -18.57
CA GLU A 182 -2.28 -2.04 -19.11
C GLU A 182 -0.87 -1.44 -19.02
N GLY A 183 0.10 -2.24 -18.57
CA GLY A 183 1.45 -1.74 -18.39
C GLY A 183 1.68 -0.93 -17.10
N GLY A 184 0.67 -0.81 -16.24
CA GLY A 184 0.73 -0.02 -15.01
C GLY A 184 1.78 -0.52 -14.01
N ALA A 185 2.34 0.38 -13.20
CA ALA A 185 3.22 -0.03 -12.11
C ALA A 185 2.41 -0.70 -10.98
N LEU A 186 3.09 -1.49 -10.17
CA LEU A 186 2.55 -2.09 -8.96
C LEU A 186 3.33 -1.55 -7.76
N ALA A 187 2.62 -1.17 -6.70
CA ALA A 187 3.19 -0.74 -5.44
C ALA A 187 2.84 -1.75 -4.35
N VAL A 188 3.83 -2.23 -3.62
CA VAL A 188 3.63 -3.01 -2.39
C VAL A 188 4.27 -2.25 -1.26
N GLY A 189 3.54 -2.01 -0.18
CA GLY A 189 4.07 -1.21 0.92
C GLY A 189 3.54 -1.59 2.28
N THR A 190 4.17 -1.00 3.29
CA THR A 190 3.76 -1.05 4.69
C THR A 190 3.26 0.34 5.11
N ALA A 191 2.37 0.37 6.08
CA ALA A 191 1.89 1.60 6.69
C ALA A 191 1.98 1.47 8.22
N ARG A 192 2.72 2.37 8.85
CA ARG A 192 2.77 2.54 10.30
C ARG A 192 1.90 3.73 10.69
N PRO A 193 0.72 3.52 11.29
CA PRO A 193 -0.10 4.63 11.77
C PRO A 193 0.68 5.50 12.76
N LEU A 194 0.54 6.82 12.62
CA LEU A 194 1.10 7.82 13.55
C LEU A 194 0.02 8.47 14.41
N SER A 195 -1.25 8.38 13.98
CA SER A 195 -2.40 9.01 14.64
C SER A 195 -2.73 8.44 16.03
N PHE A 196 -2.34 7.20 16.31
CA PHE A 196 -2.80 6.45 17.47
C PHE A 196 -1.60 5.98 18.30
N GLY A 197 -0.98 6.91 19.04
CA GLY A 197 0.12 6.58 19.93
C GLY A 197 0.82 7.81 20.49
N ASP A 198 1.06 7.80 21.80
CA ASP A 198 1.79 8.87 22.49
C ASP A 198 3.24 8.95 21.99
N GLU A 199 3.87 7.80 21.72
CA GLU A 199 5.24 7.70 21.22
C GLU A 199 5.41 8.28 19.81
N THR A 200 4.34 8.28 18.99
CA THR A 200 4.36 8.78 17.61
C THR A 200 3.73 10.16 17.47
N GLU A 201 3.21 10.75 18.54
CA GLU A 201 2.45 12.00 18.50
C GLU A 201 3.28 13.15 17.91
N GLN A 202 4.55 13.27 18.32
CA GLN A 202 5.43 14.32 17.81
C GLN A 202 5.67 14.15 16.31
N GLU A 203 5.93 12.93 15.85
CA GLU A 203 6.13 12.61 14.44
C GLU A 203 4.86 12.91 13.62
N CYS A 204 3.69 12.52 14.14
CA CYS A 204 2.39 12.84 13.55
C CYS A 204 2.20 14.35 13.36
N ARG A 205 2.45 15.16 14.42
CA ARG A 205 2.27 16.61 14.38
C ARG A 205 3.20 17.27 13.36
N LYS A 206 4.42 16.77 13.22
CA LYS A 206 5.39 17.23 12.22
C LYS A 206 4.91 16.91 10.81
N ALA A 207 4.49 15.67 10.56
CA ALA A 207 3.98 15.25 9.26
C ALA A 207 2.72 16.04 8.85
N LEU A 208 1.77 16.22 9.77
CA LEU A 208 0.56 16.99 9.53
C LEU A 208 0.87 18.46 9.20
N ARG A 209 1.85 19.06 9.88
CA ARG A 209 2.32 20.42 9.59
C ARG A 209 2.91 20.51 8.18
N MET A 210 3.72 19.54 7.78
CA MET A 210 4.28 19.49 6.43
C MET A 210 3.18 19.37 5.38
N LEU A 211 2.21 18.47 5.54
CA LEU A 211 1.09 18.31 4.61
C LEU A 211 0.28 19.59 4.44
N ARG A 212 -0.05 20.27 5.54
CA ARG A 212 -0.73 21.57 5.50
C ARG A 212 0.10 22.63 4.76
N ARG A 213 1.42 22.62 4.95
CA ARG A 213 2.32 23.52 4.23
C ARG A 213 2.39 23.21 2.74
N VAL A 214 2.44 21.93 2.36
CA VAL A 214 2.36 21.50 0.95
C VAL A 214 1.06 22.00 0.33
N GLN A 215 -0.08 21.74 0.98
CA GLN A 215 -1.39 22.21 0.53
C GLN A 215 -1.40 23.73 0.30
N ALA A 216 -0.98 24.51 1.31
CA ALA A 216 -1.03 25.97 1.25
C ALA A 216 -0.04 26.56 0.22
N THR A 217 1.19 26.07 0.19
CA THR A 217 2.25 26.60 -0.69
C THR A 217 2.00 26.26 -2.15
N ARG A 218 1.37 25.12 -2.42
CA ARG A 218 1.06 24.64 -3.77
C ARG A 218 -0.35 25.02 -4.23
N GLY A 219 -1.16 25.66 -3.38
CA GLY A 219 -2.53 26.07 -3.72
C GLY A 219 -3.45 24.87 -4.02
N ILE A 220 -3.27 23.76 -3.31
CA ILE A 220 -4.01 22.52 -3.58
C ILE A 220 -5.42 22.63 -2.98
N GLU A 221 -6.42 22.51 -3.84
CA GLU A 221 -7.82 22.36 -3.43
C GLU A 221 -8.11 20.88 -3.17
N LEU A 222 -8.12 20.48 -1.90
CA LEU A 222 -8.47 19.13 -1.49
C LEU A 222 -10.00 19.02 -1.35
N PRO A 223 -10.63 17.89 -1.74
CA PRO A 223 -12.06 17.66 -1.53
C PRO A 223 -12.40 17.36 -0.05
N PHE A 224 -11.48 17.66 0.88
CA PHE A 224 -11.56 17.35 2.30
C PHE A 224 -10.67 18.26 3.15
N GLU A 225 -10.95 18.28 4.44
CA GLU A 225 -10.16 19.05 5.42
C GLU A 225 -9.11 18.18 6.13
N LEU A 226 -7.90 18.74 6.29
CA LEU A 226 -6.82 18.17 7.10
C LEU A 226 -7.05 18.42 8.60
N SER A 227 -7.87 17.57 9.21
CA SER A 227 -8.14 17.60 10.66
C SER A 227 -6.92 17.19 11.49
N ASP A 228 -6.83 17.67 12.74
CA ASP A 228 -5.83 17.17 13.69
C ASP A 228 -6.21 15.74 14.12
N VAL A 229 -5.33 14.80 13.83
CA VAL A 229 -5.48 13.36 14.11
C VAL A 229 -4.35 12.85 15.00
N CYS A 230 -3.57 13.74 15.62
CA CYS A 230 -2.39 13.39 16.41
C CYS A 230 -2.72 13.37 17.90
N GLY A 231 -2.39 12.27 18.59
CA GLY A 231 -2.70 12.09 20.01
C GLY A 231 -4.18 11.82 20.27
N THR A 232 -4.96 11.53 19.23
CA THR A 232 -6.27 10.91 19.42
C THR A 232 -6.02 9.50 19.94
N ALA A 233 -6.35 9.25 21.21
CA ALA A 233 -6.41 7.89 21.72
C ALA A 233 -7.18 7.05 20.70
N ALA A 234 -6.61 5.91 20.29
CA ALA A 234 -7.34 4.92 19.51
C ALA A 234 -8.71 4.80 20.17
N MET A 235 -9.80 4.92 19.40
CA MET A 235 -11.10 4.49 19.89
C MET A 235 -10.97 2.99 20.18
N SER A 236 -10.54 2.70 21.40
CA SER A 236 -10.70 1.41 22.04
C SER A 236 -12.21 1.16 22.06
N ASN A 237 -12.58 -0.01 21.56
CA ASN A 237 -13.91 -0.62 21.61
C ASN A 237 -14.89 -0.21 20.50
N ALA A 238 -14.70 -0.80 19.32
CA ALA A 238 -15.83 -1.36 18.60
C ALA A 238 -15.87 -2.88 18.88
N GLY A 239 -16.67 -3.29 19.88
CA GLY A 239 -17.28 -4.62 19.90
C GLY A 239 -16.53 -5.81 20.51
N VAL A 240 -16.13 -5.74 21.79
CA VAL A 240 -16.11 -6.95 22.65
C VAL A 240 -16.81 -6.62 23.97
N GLU A 241 -18.14 -6.45 23.90
CA GLU A 241 -18.99 -6.69 25.05
C GLU A 241 -19.31 -8.19 25.08
N GLY A 242 -18.81 -8.86 26.12
CA GLY A 242 -19.32 -10.16 26.54
C GLY A 242 -18.45 -11.36 26.20
N GLN A 243 -17.41 -11.59 26.99
CA GLN A 243 -17.33 -12.83 27.77
C GLN A 243 -16.25 -12.76 28.86
N SER A 244 -16.76 -12.77 30.09
CA SER A 244 -16.21 -13.41 31.29
C SER A 244 -14.69 -13.52 31.41
N ALA A 245 -14.17 -12.80 32.40
CA ALA A 245 -12.91 -13.08 33.07
C ALA A 245 -12.67 -14.59 33.23
N GLN A 246 -11.64 -15.10 32.55
CA GLN A 246 -11.01 -16.36 32.92
C GLN A 246 -9.60 -16.06 33.41
N LYS A 247 -9.54 -16.03 34.75
CA LYS A 247 -8.37 -16.06 35.61
C LYS A 247 -7.24 -16.90 34.97
N PRO A 248 -6.00 -16.38 34.86
CA PRO A 248 -4.89 -17.20 34.38
C PRO A 248 -4.65 -18.32 35.40
N LEU A 249 -4.96 -19.55 34.99
CA LEU A 249 -4.51 -20.76 35.66
C LEU A 249 -3.02 -20.91 35.35
N ALA A 250 -2.20 -20.40 36.26
CA ALA A 250 -0.82 -20.84 36.41
C ALA A 250 -0.83 -22.34 36.71
N LEU A 251 -0.05 -23.13 35.97
CA LEU A 251 0.39 -24.48 36.34
C LEU A 251 1.58 -24.89 35.43
N PRO A 252 2.37 -25.92 35.81
CA PRO A 252 3.80 -25.76 36.05
C PRO A 252 4.71 -26.66 35.18
N TRP A 253 5.97 -26.23 35.03
CA TRP A 253 7.21 -27.01 35.03
C TRP A 253 7.53 -28.12 33.99
N VAL A 254 8.87 -28.25 33.83
CA VAL A 254 9.73 -29.41 33.53
C VAL A 254 10.23 -29.55 32.08
N GLY A 255 11.56 -29.41 31.96
CA GLY A 255 12.40 -29.73 30.81
C GLY A 255 13.69 -28.93 30.87
#